data_AF-A0A0S7WQZ1-F1
#
_entry.id   AF-A0A0S7WQZ1-F1
#
_cell.length_a   1.000
_cell.length_b   1.000
_cell.length_c   1.000
_cell.angle_alpha   90.00
_cell.angle_beta   90.00
_cell.angle_gamma   90.00
#
_symmetry.space_group_name_H-M   'P 1'
#
loop_
_entity.id
_entity.type
_entity.pdbx_description
1 polymer ?
#
loop_
_entity_poly.entity_id
_entity_poly.type
_entity_poly.pdbx_seq_one_letter_code
_entity_poly.pdbx_strand_id
1 'polypeptide(L)'
;MSRLPGSIRIRRDVPPPWLHPDQTLTGGLSSMMTVGATGYHNDNYASFSSNGPSSWETIAPWFDYPYSPEMGLIDPDICAPGEHVNSTVMGGGYSGDTWDGTSMATPHNSGLIALMLSKNSTLTPAQIDEIIETTALERGAPGKDNDYGAGRIRAVEAVDATPFPIPPDVTVSLVPSTASVPQGGSFQIEVTFENQTASVQTPDVWSLARRGSTWYGPLVGPVTITLAPYQVRVRTVTQHVP
;
A
#
# COMPACT_ATOMS: atom_id res chain seq x y z
N MET A 1 16.40 18.92 -3.09
CA MET A 1 15.23 19.27 -3.92
C MET A 1 14.77 18.01 -4.64
N SER A 2 13.93 17.19 -4.00
CA SER A 2 13.31 16.02 -4.64
C SER A 2 12.00 16.49 -5.26
N ARG A 3 11.94 16.52 -6.59
CA ARG A 3 10.80 17.02 -7.35
C ARG A 3 9.66 16.01 -7.25
N LEU A 4 8.65 16.32 -6.45
CA LEU A 4 7.28 15.89 -6.71
C LEU A 4 6.84 16.54 -8.02
N PRO A 5 6.46 15.80 -9.07
CA PRO A 5 5.83 16.40 -10.23
C PRO A 5 4.33 16.56 -9.95
N GLY A 6 3.95 17.79 -9.63
CA GLY A 6 2.77 18.48 -10.14
C GLY A 6 1.42 17.76 -10.09
N SER A 7 0.58 18.23 -9.16
CA SER A 7 -0.88 18.28 -9.28
C SER A 7 -1.60 16.93 -9.27
N ILE A 8 -2.18 16.60 -8.11
CA ILE A 8 -3.24 15.59 -7.95
C ILE A 8 -4.44 16.00 -8.83
N ARG A 9 -4.37 15.60 -10.09
CA ARG A 9 -5.48 15.35 -11.00
C ARG A 9 -5.18 13.97 -11.59
N ILE A 10 -5.40 12.96 -10.76
CA ILE A 10 -5.22 11.56 -11.17
C ILE A 10 -6.40 11.25 -12.09
N ARG A 11 -6.12 11.09 -13.39
CA ARG A 11 -7.12 10.69 -14.39
C ARG A 11 -7.38 9.18 -14.26
N ARG A 12 -8.49 8.73 -14.86
CA ARG A 12 -8.95 7.35 -15.04
C ARG A 12 -7.91 6.40 -15.66
N ASP A 13 -6.76 6.92 -16.05
CA ASP A 13 -5.83 6.27 -16.97
C ASP A 13 -4.56 5.78 -16.24
N VAL A 14 -4.63 5.37 -14.98
CA VAL A 14 -3.45 4.98 -14.22
C VAL A 14 -3.37 3.46 -14.11
N PRO A 15 -2.28 2.83 -14.58
CA PRO A 15 -2.15 1.37 -14.54
C PRO A 15 -2.04 0.84 -13.10
N PRO A 16 -2.55 -0.37 -12.81
CA PRO A 16 -2.56 -0.93 -11.47
C PRO A 16 -1.15 -1.16 -10.90
N PRO A 17 -1.02 -1.33 -9.56
CA PRO A 17 0.22 -1.75 -8.92
C PRO A 17 0.69 -3.15 -9.31
N TRP A 18 -0.23 -4.04 -9.71
CA TRP A 18 0.04 -5.40 -10.15
C TRP A 18 -0.68 -5.67 -11.48
N LEU A 19 -0.03 -6.44 -12.35
CA LEU A 19 -0.57 -6.74 -13.67
C LEU A 19 -1.41 -8.01 -13.63
N HIS A 20 -2.73 -7.88 -13.73
CA HIS A 20 -3.63 -9.02 -13.84
C HIS A 20 -3.28 -9.88 -15.07
N PRO A 21 -3.33 -11.23 -15.00
CA PRO A 21 -3.03 -12.11 -16.13
C PRO A 21 -3.81 -11.83 -17.42
N ASP A 22 -5.02 -11.28 -17.29
CA ASP A 22 -5.87 -10.89 -18.43
C ASP A 22 -5.42 -9.58 -19.09
N GLN A 23 -4.63 -8.74 -18.41
CA GLN A 23 -4.03 -7.53 -18.97
C GLN A 23 -2.71 -7.87 -19.69
N THR A 24 -2.82 -8.22 -20.97
CA THR A 24 -1.66 -8.68 -21.76
C THR A 24 -0.78 -7.56 -22.31
N LEU A 25 -1.31 -6.34 -22.45
CA LEU A 25 -0.52 -5.17 -22.83
C LEU A 25 0.17 -4.58 -21.61
N THR A 26 1.50 -4.47 -21.69
CA THR A 26 2.34 -3.96 -20.61
C THR A 26 2.74 -2.51 -20.86
N GLY A 27 2.46 -1.63 -19.90
CA GLY A 27 3.08 -0.31 -19.78
C GLY A 27 3.75 -0.17 -18.40
N GLY A 28 4.04 1.07 -17.96
CA GLY A 28 4.48 1.29 -16.58
C GLY A 28 3.42 0.83 -15.56
N LEU A 29 3.84 0.42 -14.37
CA LEU A 29 2.93 0.16 -13.24
C LEU A 29 2.90 1.36 -12.29
N SER A 30 1.79 1.56 -11.59
CA SER A 30 1.66 2.66 -10.62
C SER A 30 1.60 2.15 -9.17
N SER A 31 1.19 3.00 -8.24
CA SER A 31 0.83 2.62 -6.87
C SER A 31 -0.64 2.90 -6.55
N MET A 32 -1.47 3.14 -7.57
CA MET A 32 -2.88 3.53 -7.46
C MET A 32 -3.76 2.45 -8.06
N MET A 33 -4.86 2.13 -7.37
CA MET A 33 -5.90 1.21 -7.84
C MET A 33 -7.14 2.01 -8.25
N THR A 34 -7.71 1.72 -9.41
CA THR A 34 -8.96 2.34 -9.89
C THR A 34 -10.18 1.59 -9.34
N VAL A 35 -11.21 2.34 -8.94
CA VAL A 35 -12.39 1.78 -8.25
C VAL A 35 -13.67 2.19 -8.96
N GLY A 36 -14.36 1.21 -9.55
CA GLY A 36 -15.71 1.36 -10.07
C GLY A 36 -16.79 1.18 -9.00
N ALA A 37 -18.03 1.47 -9.37
CA ALA A 37 -19.19 1.39 -8.49
C ALA A 37 -20.16 0.29 -8.90
N THR A 38 -20.66 -0.44 -7.91
CA THR A 38 -21.78 -1.38 -8.03
C THR A 38 -22.97 -0.94 -7.21
N GLY A 39 -24.15 -1.41 -7.60
CA GLY A 39 -25.39 -1.24 -6.87
C GLY A 39 -25.44 -2.11 -5.61
N TYR A 40 -26.05 -1.60 -4.54
CA TYR A 40 -26.04 -2.24 -3.22
C TYR A 40 -26.84 -3.54 -3.09
N HIS A 41 -27.82 -3.77 -3.97
CA HIS A 41 -28.73 -4.92 -3.85
C HIS A 41 -28.25 -6.20 -4.54
N ASN A 42 -27.65 -6.07 -5.73
CA ASN A 42 -27.35 -7.22 -6.60
C ASN A 42 -25.94 -7.13 -7.23
N ASP A 43 -25.09 -6.22 -6.76
CA ASP A 43 -23.77 -5.94 -7.34
C ASP A 43 -23.83 -5.58 -8.84
N ASN A 44 -24.97 -5.08 -9.33
CA ASN A 44 -25.12 -4.65 -10.72
C ASN A 44 -24.19 -3.47 -10.99
N TYR A 45 -23.65 -3.37 -12.21
CA TYR A 45 -22.87 -2.22 -12.65
C TYR A 45 -23.67 -0.94 -12.45
N ALA A 46 -23.10 0.05 -11.75
CA ALA A 46 -23.75 1.33 -11.59
C ALA A 46 -23.60 2.13 -12.89
N SER A 47 -24.71 2.60 -13.48
CA SER A 47 -24.69 3.25 -14.80
C SER A 47 -23.86 4.54 -14.87
N PHE A 48 -23.59 5.17 -13.72
CA PHE A 48 -22.71 6.33 -13.58
C PHE A 48 -21.23 5.97 -13.41
N SER A 49 -20.92 4.69 -13.19
CA SER A 49 -19.54 4.24 -13.04
C SER A 49 -18.79 4.47 -14.35
N SER A 50 -17.50 4.72 -14.20
CA SER A 50 -16.57 4.89 -15.31
C SER A 50 -16.07 3.51 -15.76
N ASN A 51 -16.11 3.23 -17.06
CA ASN A 51 -15.67 1.96 -17.65
C ASN A 51 -14.31 2.04 -18.38
N GLY A 52 -13.65 0.94 -18.62
CA GLY A 52 -12.51 0.87 -19.51
C GLY A 52 -12.93 0.76 -20.99
N PRO A 53 -11.96 0.52 -21.87
CA PRO A 53 -10.54 0.57 -21.58
C PRO A 53 -10.03 2.01 -21.52
N SER A 54 -8.99 2.23 -20.73
CA SER A 54 -8.20 3.45 -20.76
C SER A 54 -7.13 3.33 -21.86
N SER A 55 -6.92 4.38 -22.66
CA SER A 55 -5.96 4.33 -23.77
C SER A 55 -5.02 5.54 -23.76
N TRP A 56 -3.73 5.31 -23.98
CA TRP A 56 -2.69 6.35 -24.02
C TRP A 56 -2.00 6.49 -25.38
N GLU A 57 -2.52 5.84 -26.43
CA GLU A 57 -1.95 5.86 -27.79
C GLU A 57 -1.67 7.25 -28.36
N THR A 58 -2.44 8.27 -27.99
CA THR A 58 -2.30 9.63 -28.53
C THR A 58 -1.65 10.62 -27.55
N ILE A 59 -1.27 10.17 -26.35
CA ILE A 59 -0.75 11.03 -25.29
C ILE A 59 0.78 11.03 -25.30
N ALA A 60 1.35 12.07 -25.90
CA ALA A 60 2.80 12.29 -25.83
C ALA A 60 3.24 12.67 -24.41
N PRO A 61 4.40 12.18 -23.90
CA PRO A 61 5.40 11.35 -24.60
C PRO A 61 5.21 9.83 -24.44
N TRP A 62 4.11 9.36 -23.84
CA TRP A 62 3.94 7.97 -23.42
C TRP A 62 3.61 7.04 -24.58
N PHE A 63 2.55 7.34 -25.33
CA PHE A 63 2.09 6.50 -26.45
C PHE A 63 1.85 5.02 -26.07
N ASP A 64 1.51 4.75 -24.81
CA ASP A 64 1.28 3.41 -24.26
C ASP A 64 -0.20 2.99 -24.39
N TYR A 65 -0.52 1.72 -24.13
CA TYR A 65 -1.90 1.19 -24.12
C TYR A 65 -2.75 1.59 -25.34
N PRO A 66 -2.34 1.21 -26.56
CA PRO A 66 -3.12 1.50 -27.75
C PRO A 66 -4.45 0.77 -27.76
N TYR A 67 -5.46 1.40 -28.36
CA TYR A 67 -6.83 0.90 -28.35
C TYR A 67 -7.37 0.91 -29.78
N SER A 68 -7.71 -0.28 -30.28
CA SER A 68 -8.04 -0.54 -31.69
C SER A 68 -6.84 -0.30 -32.65
N PRO A 69 -6.05 -1.35 -32.95
CA PRO A 69 -6.45 -2.75 -32.96
C PRO A 69 -6.23 -3.52 -31.65
N GLU A 70 -5.53 -2.96 -30.66
CA GLU A 70 -5.28 -3.65 -29.39
C GLU A 70 -6.38 -3.37 -28.33
N MET A 71 -6.16 -3.84 -27.10
CA MET A 71 -7.17 -3.90 -26.04
C MET A 71 -7.23 -2.68 -25.11
N GLY A 72 -6.25 -1.77 -25.15
CA GLY A 72 -6.07 -0.72 -24.15
C GLY A 72 -5.67 -1.26 -22.76
N LEU A 73 -5.75 -0.41 -21.75
CA LEU A 73 -5.64 -0.76 -20.34
C LEU A 73 -7.03 -1.11 -19.80
N ILE A 74 -7.22 -2.31 -19.26
CA ILE A 74 -8.48 -2.69 -18.61
C ILE A 74 -8.64 -1.91 -17.31
N ASP A 75 -9.74 -1.19 -17.20
CA ASP A 75 -10.14 -0.40 -16.04
C ASP A 75 -11.66 -0.55 -15.81
N PRO A 76 -12.18 -0.41 -14.57
CA PRO A 76 -11.43 -0.23 -13.34
C PRO A 76 -10.67 -1.49 -12.92
N ASP A 77 -9.85 -1.41 -11.88
CA ASP A 77 -9.17 -2.59 -11.30
C ASP A 77 -10.14 -3.48 -10.54
N ILE A 78 -10.99 -2.84 -9.72
CA ILE A 78 -12.06 -3.50 -8.98
C ILE A 78 -13.29 -2.60 -8.89
N CYS A 79 -14.40 -3.17 -8.40
CA CYS A 79 -15.58 -2.42 -8.00
C CYS A 79 -15.91 -2.57 -6.52
N ALA A 80 -16.61 -1.59 -5.97
CA ALA A 80 -17.18 -1.66 -4.63
C ALA A 80 -18.61 -1.06 -4.60
N PRO A 81 -19.39 -1.27 -3.53
CA PRO A 81 -20.71 -0.65 -3.40
C PRO A 81 -20.61 0.87 -3.45
N GLY A 82 -21.33 1.48 -4.39
CA GLY A 82 -21.29 2.92 -4.62
C GLY A 82 -22.65 3.55 -4.89
N GLU A 83 -23.73 2.79 -4.96
CA GLU A 83 -25.11 3.29 -5.07
C GLU A 83 -25.81 3.17 -3.71
N HIS A 84 -26.62 4.17 -3.35
CA HIS A 84 -27.41 4.25 -2.12
C HIS A 84 -26.58 4.04 -0.85
N VAL A 85 -25.38 4.62 -0.80
CA VAL A 85 -24.48 4.46 0.34
C VAL A 85 -24.90 5.39 1.48
N ASN A 86 -25.17 4.82 2.65
CA ASN A 86 -25.36 5.59 3.87
C ASN A 86 -24.02 6.05 4.44
N SER A 87 -23.87 7.35 4.68
CA SER A 87 -22.67 7.90 5.29
C SER A 87 -22.99 9.11 6.15
N THR A 88 -22.02 9.53 6.98
CA THR A 88 -22.17 10.66 7.90
C THR A 88 -22.26 11.98 7.14
N VAL A 89 -23.16 12.87 7.55
CA VAL A 89 -23.32 14.21 7.00
C VAL A 89 -23.10 15.29 8.06
N MET A 90 -22.82 16.52 7.59
CA MET A 90 -22.65 17.67 8.46
C MET A 90 -23.90 17.89 9.34
N GLY A 91 -23.68 18.22 10.62
CA GLY A 91 -24.77 18.39 11.58
C GLY A 91 -25.12 17.14 12.41
N GLY A 92 -24.33 16.06 12.29
CA GLY A 92 -24.41 14.90 13.19
C GLY A 92 -25.42 13.82 12.76
N GLY A 93 -25.80 13.78 11.48
CA GLY A 93 -26.72 12.80 10.91
C GLY A 93 -26.08 11.89 9.87
N TYR A 94 -26.94 11.15 9.16
CA TYR A 94 -26.56 10.26 8.05
C TYR A 94 -27.31 10.65 6.76
N SER A 95 -26.76 10.28 5.60
CA SER A 95 -27.30 10.60 4.27
C SER A 95 -28.61 9.87 3.94
N GLY A 96 -28.94 8.81 4.67
CA GLY A 96 -30.19 8.05 4.50
C GLY A 96 -30.24 7.25 3.20
N ASP A 97 -29.14 6.58 2.85
CA ASP A 97 -29.02 5.70 1.68
C ASP A 97 -29.22 6.44 0.33
N THR A 98 -28.83 7.72 0.25
CA THR A 98 -29.08 8.57 -0.93
C THR A 98 -27.82 8.93 -1.72
N TRP A 99 -26.64 8.47 -1.31
CA TRP A 99 -25.40 8.88 -1.96
C TRP A 99 -24.93 7.86 -2.98
N ASP A 100 -24.77 8.36 -4.20
CA ASP A 100 -24.32 7.60 -5.36
C ASP A 100 -23.00 8.15 -5.87
N GLY A 101 -22.05 7.26 -6.13
CA GLY A 101 -20.82 7.62 -6.80
C GLY A 101 -19.70 6.61 -6.59
N THR A 102 -18.75 6.60 -7.52
CA THR A 102 -17.45 5.97 -7.30
C THR A 102 -16.73 6.59 -6.10
N SER A 103 -17.01 7.86 -5.77
CA SER A 103 -16.57 8.50 -4.52
C SER A 103 -17.05 7.80 -3.24
N MET A 104 -18.15 7.05 -3.29
CA MET A 104 -18.64 6.22 -2.19
C MET A 104 -18.09 4.79 -2.27
N ALA A 105 -17.76 4.29 -3.46
CA ALA A 105 -17.09 3.00 -3.65
C ALA A 105 -15.61 3.04 -3.17
N THR A 106 -14.86 4.09 -3.52
CA THR A 106 -13.46 4.28 -3.14
C THR A 106 -13.17 4.15 -1.64
N PRO A 107 -13.93 4.75 -0.69
CA PRO A 107 -13.67 4.59 0.73
C PRO A 107 -13.95 3.18 1.25
N HIS A 108 -14.82 2.38 0.61
CA HIS A 108 -14.95 0.95 0.94
C HIS A 108 -13.65 0.19 0.64
N ASN A 109 -13.06 0.42 -0.53
CA ASN A 109 -11.77 -0.17 -0.88
C ASN A 109 -10.63 0.33 0.02
N SER A 110 -10.62 1.64 0.32
CA SER A 110 -9.63 2.23 1.24
C SER A 110 -9.71 1.62 2.65
N GLY A 111 -10.93 1.38 3.14
CA GLY A 111 -11.16 0.68 4.41
C GLY A 111 -10.67 -0.77 4.39
N LEU A 112 -10.90 -1.49 3.29
CA LEU A 112 -10.36 -2.84 3.10
C LEU A 112 -8.83 -2.85 3.15
N ILE A 113 -8.18 -1.97 2.38
CA ILE A 113 -6.71 -1.86 2.38
C ILE A 113 -6.19 -1.55 3.79
N ALA A 114 -6.87 -0.69 4.55
CA ALA A 114 -6.50 -0.41 5.94
C ALA A 114 -6.59 -1.66 6.84
N LEU A 115 -7.61 -2.52 6.65
CA LEU A 115 -7.72 -3.79 7.37
C LEU A 115 -6.58 -4.75 7.00
N MET A 116 -6.26 -4.88 5.71
CA MET A 116 -5.14 -5.70 5.24
C MET A 116 -3.81 -5.22 5.85
N LEU A 117 -3.56 -3.92 5.83
CA LEU A 117 -2.36 -3.31 6.44
C LEU A 117 -2.33 -3.43 7.96
N SER A 118 -3.49 -3.51 8.62
CA SER A 118 -3.57 -3.78 10.06
C SER A 118 -3.13 -5.22 10.41
N LYS A 119 -3.39 -6.18 9.51
CA LYS A 119 -2.92 -7.56 9.63
C LYS A 119 -1.44 -7.68 9.25
N ASN A 120 -1.03 -7.00 8.18
CA ASN A 120 0.34 -7.03 7.67
C ASN A 120 0.75 -5.67 7.09
N SER A 121 1.47 -4.89 7.88
CA SER A 121 1.93 -3.55 7.48
C SER A 121 3.10 -3.55 6.50
N THR A 122 3.65 -4.72 6.13
CA THR A 122 4.78 -4.84 5.20
C THR A 122 4.35 -5.15 3.77
N LEU A 123 3.05 -5.26 3.50
CA LEU A 123 2.55 -5.49 2.14
C LEU A 123 2.94 -4.35 1.21
N THR A 124 3.38 -4.70 0.01
CA THR A 124 3.59 -3.73 -1.07
C THR A 124 2.27 -3.39 -1.77
N PRO A 125 2.16 -2.24 -2.48
CA PRO A 125 0.98 -1.92 -3.27
C PRO A 125 0.61 -3.03 -4.26
N ALA A 126 1.59 -3.67 -4.91
CA ALA A 126 1.37 -4.78 -5.83
C ALA A 126 0.78 -6.01 -5.13
N GLN A 127 1.24 -6.35 -3.92
CA GLN A 127 0.69 -7.47 -3.16
C GLN A 127 -0.75 -7.19 -2.70
N ILE A 128 -1.03 -5.95 -2.29
CA ILE A 128 -2.38 -5.52 -1.90
C ILE A 128 -3.33 -5.67 -3.09
N ASP A 129 -2.91 -5.17 -4.24
CA ASP A 129 -3.65 -5.21 -5.49
C ASP A 129 -3.94 -6.63 -5.96
N GLU A 130 -2.90 -7.46 -6.04
CA GLU A 130 -3.00 -8.89 -6.35
C GLU A 130 -4.01 -9.60 -5.43
N ILE A 131 -3.91 -9.42 -4.12
CA ILE A 131 -4.82 -10.07 -3.17
C ILE A 131 -6.26 -9.58 -3.38
N ILE A 132 -6.47 -8.28 -3.58
CA ILE A 132 -7.82 -7.71 -3.76
C ILE A 132 -8.44 -8.20 -5.06
N GLU A 133 -7.72 -8.16 -6.18
CA GLU A 133 -8.23 -8.61 -7.48
C GLU A 133 -8.48 -10.11 -7.52
N THR A 134 -7.55 -10.93 -7.02
CA THR A 134 -7.69 -12.40 -7.05
C THR A 134 -8.75 -12.94 -6.07
N THR A 135 -9.10 -12.17 -5.04
CA THR A 135 -10.17 -12.54 -4.10
C THR A 135 -11.51 -11.86 -4.42
N ALA A 136 -11.56 -10.97 -5.40
CA ALA A 136 -12.78 -10.28 -5.79
C ALA A 136 -13.89 -11.27 -6.19
N LEU A 137 -15.14 -10.81 -6.06
CA LEU A 137 -16.28 -11.54 -6.56
C LEU A 137 -16.52 -11.14 -8.02
N GLU A 138 -16.18 -12.04 -8.92
CA GLU A 138 -16.33 -11.85 -10.36
C GLU A 138 -17.76 -11.45 -10.74
N ARG A 139 -17.84 -10.45 -11.62
CA ARG A 139 -19.06 -9.87 -12.17
C ARG A 139 -18.78 -9.43 -13.60
N GLY A 140 -19.82 -9.45 -14.44
CA GLY A 140 -19.69 -9.09 -15.84
C GLY A 140 -19.25 -10.25 -16.71
N ALA A 141 -18.33 -9.98 -17.64
CA ALA A 141 -17.77 -10.99 -18.52
C ALA A 141 -16.77 -11.87 -17.74
N PRO A 142 -16.52 -13.12 -18.16
CA PRO A 142 -15.49 -13.93 -17.54
C PRO A 142 -14.10 -13.27 -17.62
N GLY A 143 -13.39 -13.21 -16.51
CA GLY A 143 -12.09 -12.54 -16.36
C GLY A 143 -12.19 -11.05 -16.02
N LYS A 144 -11.03 -10.38 -15.95
CA LYS A 144 -10.98 -8.93 -15.72
C LYS A 144 -11.58 -8.20 -16.91
N ASP A 145 -12.59 -7.36 -16.68
CA ASP A 145 -13.32 -6.65 -17.74
C ASP A 145 -13.36 -5.13 -17.54
N ASN A 146 -13.83 -4.43 -18.58
CA ASN A 146 -13.87 -2.96 -18.62
C ASN A 146 -15.04 -2.34 -17.82
N ASP A 147 -15.91 -3.12 -17.19
CA ASP A 147 -17.04 -2.61 -16.42
C ASP A 147 -16.82 -2.85 -14.91
N TYR A 148 -16.40 -4.06 -14.54
CA TYR A 148 -16.23 -4.50 -13.15
C TYR A 148 -14.78 -4.66 -12.72
N GLY A 149 -13.81 -4.57 -13.63
CA GLY A 149 -12.45 -4.96 -13.35
C GLY A 149 -12.39 -6.44 -13.01
N ALA A 150 -11.65 -6.81 -11.96
CA ALA A 150 -11.62 -8.18 -11.44
C ALA A 150 -12.91 -8.56 -10.69
N GLY A 151 -13.83 -7.60 -10.48
CA GLY A 151 -15.12 -7.81 -9.82
C GLY A 151 -15.31 -6.97 -8.56
N ARG A 152 -16.31 -7.33 -7.76
CA ARG A 152 -16.63 -6.62 -6.52
C ARG A 152 -15.72 -7.05 -5.38
N ILE A 153 -15.13 -6.10 -4.64
CA ILE A 153 -14.27 -6.38 -3.48
C ILE A 153 -14.94 -7.28 -2.44
N ARG A 154 -14.15 -8.18 -1.84
CA ARG A 154 -14.60 -9.09 -0.79
C ARG A 154 -13.71 -8.96 0.44
N ALA A 155 -14.17 -8.17 1.40
CA ALA A 155 -13.32 -7.74 2.51
C ALA A 155 -12.84 -8.89 3.41
N VAL A 156 -13.70 -9.86 3.69
CA VAL A 156 -13.34 -11.03 4.50
C VAL A 156 -12.31 -11.87 3.77
N GLU A 157 -12.57 -12.21 2.51
CA GLU A 157 -11.71 -13.06 1.71
C GLU A 157 -10.34 -12.43 1.45
N ALA A 158 -10.27 -11.13 1.18
CA ALA A 158 -9.00 -10.40 1.00
C ALA A 158 -8.20 -10.32 2.31
N VAL A 159 -8.85 -10.06 3.44
CA VAL A 159 -8.17 -10.03 4.75
C VAL A 159 -7.73 -11.42 5.18
N ASP A 160 -8.49 -12.47 4.89
CA ASP A 160 -8.12 -13.85 5.17
C ASP A 160 -6.93 -14.29 4.30
N ALA A 161 -6.94 -13.95 3.01
CA ALA A 161 -5.84 -14.20 2.07
C ALA A 161 -4.58 -13.39 2.37
N THR A 162 -4.70 -12.28 3.11
CA THR A 162 -3.54 -11.49 3.54
C THR A 162 -2.63 -12.32 4.45
N PRO A 163 -1.35 -12.55 4.09
CA PRO A 163 -0.43 -13.31 4.93
C PRO A 163 -0.08 -12.52 6.19
N PHE A 164 0.21 -13.21 7.29
CA PHE A 164 0.84 -12.56 8.45
C PHE A 164 2.24 -12.06 8.07
N PRO A 165 2.71 -10.95 8.67
CA PRO A 165 4.05 -10.44 8.42
C PRO A 165 5.07 -11.53 8.78
N ILE A 166 5.99 -11.81 7.85
CA ILE A 166 7.13 -12.66 8.14
C ILE A 166 8.02 -11.87 9.11
N PRO A 167 8.33 -12.39 10.32
CA PRO A 167 9.23 -11.71 11.22
C PRO A 167 10.56 -11.43 10.51
N PRO A 168 11.17 -10.24 10.69
CA PRO A 168 12.47 -9.98 10.10
C PRO A 168 13.50 -10.97 10.67
N ASP A 169 14.45 -11.39 9.84
CA ASP A 169 15.53 -12.30 10.26
C ASP A 169 16.29 -11.78 11.48
N VAL A 170 16.40 -10.46 11.63
CA VAL A 170 16.99 -9.79 12.78
C VAL A 170 16.10 -8.65 13.26
N THR A 171 15.76 -8.64 14.55
CA THR A 171 15.10 -7.52 15.22
C THR A 171 16.13 -6.62 15.89
N VAL A 172 15.86 -5.30 15.90
CA VAL A 172 16.71 -4.29 16.55
C VAL A 172 15.86 -3.40 17.44
N SER A 173 16.24 -3.25 18.71
CA SER A 173 15.57 -2.35 19.65
C SER A 173 16.56 -1.47 20.39
N LEU A 174 16.10 -0.26 20.77
CA LEU A 174 16.90 0.78 21.42
C LEU A 174 16.29 1.13 22.77
N VAL A 175 17.10 1.11 23.84
CA VAL A 175 16.69 1.47 25.20
C VAL A 175 17.68 2.48 25.81
N PRO A 176 17.25 3.71 26.16
CA PRO A 176 15.94 4.28 25.88
C PRO A 176 15.80 4.67 24.40
N SER A 177 14.58 4.63 23.85
CA SER A 177 14.29 5.06 22.47
C SER A 177 14.23 6.59 22.33
N THR A 178 14.13 7.31 23.46
CA THR A 178 14.23 8.77 23.56
C THR A 178 15.14 9.13 24.74
N ALA A 179 16.05 10.08 24.54
CA ALA A 179 16.97 10.53 25.59
C ALA A 179 17.09 12.06 25.57
N SER A 180 17.15 12.67 26.75
CA SER A 180 17.53 14.08 26.89
C SER A 180 19.04 14.20 26.67
N VAL A 181 19.45 14.97 25.67
CA VAL A 181 20.86 15.23 25.37
C VAL A 181 21.33 16.40 26.26
N PRO A 182 22.22 16.18 27.24
CA PRO A 182 22.71 17.25 28.10
C PRO A 182 23.59 18.24 27.31
N GLN A 183 23.67 19.49 27.76
CA GLN A 183 24.61 20.48 27.21
C GLN A 183 26.02 20.14 27.72
N GLY A 184 26.72 19.28 26.98
CA GLY A 184 27.99 18.66 27.37
C GLY A 184 27.80 17.33 28.13
N GLY A 185 28.76 16.43 28.01
CA GLY A 185 28.79 15.13 28.68
C GLY A 185 28.59 13.94 27.73
N SER A 186 27.86 12.92 28.20
CA SER A 186 27.56 11.73 27.40
C SER A 186 26.22 11.13 27.79
N PHE A 187 25.56 10.46 26.84
CA PHE A 187 24.40 9.61 27.13
C PHE A 187 24.66 8.21 26.59
N GLN A 188 23.97 7.22 27.17
CA GLN A 188 24.08 5.81 26.79
C GLN A 188 22.79 5.33 26.17
N ILE A 189 22.92 4.51 25.12
CA ILE A 189 21.83 3.74 24.53
C ILE A 189 22.24 2.28 24.52
N GLU A 190 21.36 1.42 24.99
CA GLU A 190 21.45 -0.02 24.81
C GLU A 190 20.77 -0.41 23.49
N VAL A 191 21.52 -1.08 22.63
CA VAL A 191 21.02 -1.63 21.38
C VAL A 191 20.95 -3.14 21.51
N THR A 192 19.76 -3.71 21.38
CA THR A 192 19.56 -5.16 21.38
C THR A 192 19.33 -5.63 19.95
N PHE A 193 20.13 -6.62 19.54
CA PHE A 193 20.01 -7.34 18.28
C PHE A 193 19.56 -8.75 18.58
N GLU A 194 18.58 -9.26 17.86
CA GLU A 194 18.13 -10.64 18.03
C GLU A 194 17.93 -11.30 16.67
N ASN A 195 18.62 -12.41 16.45
CA ASN A 195 18.41 -13.27 15.29
C ASN A 195 17.16 -14.12 15.52
N GLN A 196 16.18 -14.04 14.63
CA GLN A 196 14.92 -14.81 14.70
C GLN A 196 15.01 -16.15 13.95
N THR A 197 16.18 -16.46 13.35
CA THR A 197 16.35 -17.59 12.43
C THR A 197 17.24 -18.70 12.99
N ALA A 198 17.10 -19.89 12.42
CA ALA A 198 17.95 -21.05 12.69
C ALA A 198 19.32 -21.00 11.96
N SER A 199 19.56 -19.97 11.15
CA SER A 199 20.82 -19.74 10.42
C SER A 199 21.62 -18.61 11.04
N VAL A 200 22.92 -18.56 10.76
CA VAL A 200 23.77 -17.43 11.13
C VAL A 200 23.36 -16.22 10.29
N GLN A 201 23.17 -15.06 10.93
CA GLN A 201 22.85 -13.79 10.27
C GLN A 201 23.99 -12.80 10.42
N THR A 202 24.31 -12.05 9.36
CA THR A 202 25.40 -11.06 9.36
C THR A 202 24.95 -9.68 8.85
N PRO A 203 24.00 -9.00 9.53
CA PRO A 203 23.54 -7.68 9.08
C PRO A 203 24.59 -6.58 9.28
N ASP A 204 24.53 -5.58 8.41
CA ASP A 204 25.16 -4.27 8.61
C ASP A 204 24.19 -3.34 9.34
N VAL A 205 24.64 -2.70 10.42
CA VAL A 205 23.78 -1.91 11.30
C VAL A 205 24.24 -0.47 11.39
N TRP A 206 23.32 0.46 11.10
CA TRP A 206 23.47 1.91 11.29
C TRP A 206 22.38 2.43 12.25
N SER A 207 22.68 3.50 12.99
CA SER A 207 21.68 4.22 13.79
C SER A 207 21.82 5.72 13.62
N LEU A 208 20.69 6.43 13.61
CA LEU A 208 20.58 7.88 13.47
C LEU A 208 19.75 8.44 14.63
N ALA A 209 20.07 9.64 15.10
CA ALA A 209 19.22 10.40 16.03
C ALA A 209 18.38 11.42 15.27
N ARG A 210 17.21 11.76 15.80
CA ARG A 210 16.36 12.83 15.27
C ARG A 210 16.16 13.92 16.31
N ARG A 211 16.38 15.18 15.93
CA ARG A 211 16.01 16.37 16.72
C ARG A 211 15.09 17.26 15.90
N GLY A 212 13.81 17.35 16.30
CA GLY A 212 12.79 18.01 15.49
C GLY A 212 12.56 17.29 14.16
N SER A 213 12.73 17.98 13.04
CA SER A 213 12.66 17.41 11.68
C SER A 213 14.02 16.98 11.11
N THR A 214 15.12 17.24 11.82
CA THR A 214 16.48 16.97 11.33
C THR A 214 17.04 15.67 11.89
N TRP A 215 17.55 14.82 11.00
CA TRP A 215 18.28 13.61 11.35
C TRP A 215 19.79 13.89 11.48
N TYR A 216 20.41 13.28 12.47
CA TYR A 216 21.83 13.39 12.83
C TYR A 216 22.43 11.98 12.94
N GLY A 217 23.65 11.79 12.45
CA GLY A 217 24.39 10.55 12.65
C GLY A 217 25.40 10.28 11.53
N PRO A 218 25.89 9.03 11.40
CA PRO A 218 25.52 7.87 12.22
C PRO A 218 25.95 8.04 13.69
N LEU A 219 25.09 7.66 14.63
CA LEU A 219 25.47 7.47 16.04
C LEU A 219 26.22 6.15 16.25
N VAL A 220 25.90 5.16 15.42
CA VAL A 220 26.52 3.83 15.35
C VAL A 220 26.52 3.45 13.87
N GLY A 221 27.59 2.83 13.41
CA GLY A 221 27.66 2.24 12.07
C GLY A 221 28.60 2.97 11.08
N PRO A 222 28.98 2.29 9.97
CA PRO A 222 28.70 0.90 9.65
C PRO A 222 29.38 -0.08 10.60
N VAL A 223 28.61 -1.02 11.15
CA VAL A 223 29.13 -2.14 11.94
C VAL A 223 28.43 -3.41 11.47
N THR A 224 29.22 -4.35 10.97
CA THR A 224 28.76 -5.70 10.67
C THR A 224 28.70 -6.51 11.97
N ILE A 225 27.57 -7.16 12.22
CA ILE A 225 27.37 -7.99 13.41
C ILE A 225 27.06 -9.41 12.94
N THR A 226 27.85 -10.39 13.37
CA THR A 226 27.49 -11.80 13.21
C THR A 226 26.67 -12.26 14.42
N LEU A 227 25.48 -12.79 14.16
CA LEU A 227 24.57 -13.38 15.13
C LEU A 227 24.41 -14.87 14.81
N ALA A 228 24.72 -15.73 15.79
CA ALA A 228 24.42 -17.15 15.71
C ALA A 228 22.89 -17.39 15.67
N PRO A 229 22.42 -18.60 15.29
CA PRO A 229 21.00 -18.94 15.32
C PRO A 229 20.34 -18.59 16.65
N TYR A 230 19.20 -17.91 16.60
CA TYR A 230 18.42 -17.47 17.78
C TYR A 230 19.20 -16.62 18.81
N GLN A 231 20.33 -16.03 18.42
CA GLN A 231 21.17 -15.28 19.34
C GLN A 231 20.62 -13.88 19.60
N VAL A 232 20.49 -13.53 20.87
CA VAL A 232 20.32 -12.15 21.35
C VAL A 232 21.70 -11.58 21.71
N ARG A 233 22.03 -10.39 21.18
CA ARG A 233 23.25 -9.65 21.48
C ARG A 233 22.90 -8.23 21.87
N VAL A 234 23.35 -7.84 23.05
CA VAL A 234 23.15 -6.49 23.60
C VAL A 234 24.45 -5.71 23.50
N ARG A 235 24.37 -4.44 23.07
CA ARG A 235 25.52 -3.53 23.00
C ARG A 235 25.16 -2.17 23.57
N THR A 236 25.90 -1.75 24.60
CA THR A 236 25.83 -0.38 25.10
C THR A 236 26.68 0.55 24.22
N VAL A 237 26.10 1.67 23.81
CA VAL A 237 26.75 2.71 23.02
C VAL A 237 26.74 3.99 23.84
N THR A 238 27.93 4.55 24.09
CA THR A 238 28.10 5.84 24.75
C THR A 238 28.33 6.91 23.68
N GLN A 239 27.42 7.88 23.57
CA GLN A 239 27.56 9.02 22.68
C GLN A 239 27.99 10.24 23.49
N HIS A 240 29.10 10.86 23.09
CA HIS A 240 29.57 12.11 23.67
C HIS A 240 28.87 13.30 22.99
N VAL A 241 28.50 14.29 23.80
CA VAL A 241 27.90 15.55 23.35
C VAL A 241 28.97 16.64 23.48
N PRO A 242 29.35 17.30 22.37
CA PRO A 242 30.31 18.40 22.40
C PRO A 242 29.78 19.62 23.16
#